data_AF-A0A3M0L2D2-F1
#
_entry.id   AF-A0A3M0L2D2-F1
#
_cell.length_a   1.000
_cell.length_b   1.000
_cell.length_c   1.000
_cell.angle_alpha   90.00
_cell.angle_beta   90.00
_cell.angle_gamma   90.00
#
_symmetry.space_group_name_H-M   'P 1'
#
loop_
_entity.id
_entity.type
_entity.pdbx_description
1 polymer ?
#
loop_
_entity_poly.entity_id
_entity_poly.type
_entity_poly.pdbx_seq_one_letter_code
_entity_poly.pdbx_strand_id
1 'polypeptide(L)'
;MSHSWSTALDVYKLFRRDRKGIRGGGVALYIKQTFDTVGIETNEDGVECLWVRIKGKANKADILLGVCYRPPNQEEKVDNLFCQQLENVSGSSAIVLVGDFNLRDIC
;
A
#
# COMPACT_ATOMS: atom_id res chain seq x y z
N MET A 1 18.12 -15.88 -20.24
CA MET A 1 18.81 -15.93 -18.93
C MET A 1 17.77 -15.58 -17.87
N SER A 2 17.32 -16.56 -17.08
CA SER A 2 16.38 -16.30 -15.99
C SER A 2 17.15 -15.70 -14.82
N HIS A 3 16.77 -14.48 -14.41
CA HIS A 3 17.34 -13.87 -13.22
C HIS A 3 16.83 -14.65 -12.01
N SER A 4 17.72 -15.20 -11.17
CA SER A 4 17.39 -15.93 -9.93
C SER A 4 16.35 -15.24 -9.02
N TRP A 5 16.22 -13.91 -9.14
CA TRP A 5 15.20 -13.10 -8.48
C TRP A 5 13.76 -13.44 -8.88
N SER A 6 13.50 -13.87 -10.11
CA SER A 6 12.14 -14.23 -10.54
C SER A 6 11.63 -15.45 -9.76
N THR A 7 12.50 -16.44 -9.54
CA THR A 7 12.17 -17.65 -8.78
C THR A 7 12.02 -17.38 -7.28
N ALA A 8 12.74 -16.39 -6.73
CA ALA A 8 12.59 -15.98 -5.33
C ALA A 8 11.28 -15.22 -5.07
N LEU A 9 10.75 -14.51 -6.08
CA LEU A 9 9.50 -13.77 -5.99
C LEU A 9 8.25 -14.65 -6.21
N ASP A 10 8.41 -15.85 -6.78
CA ASP A 10 7.31 -16.80 -7.01
C ASP A 10 6.60 -17.25 -5.72
N VAL A 11 7.26 -17.15 -4.55
CA VAL A 11 6.64 -17.45 -3.24
C VAL A 11 6.00 -16.21 -2.59
N TYR A 12 6.00 -15.08 -3.29
CA TYR A 12 5.36 -13.83 -2.88
C TYR A 12 4.19 -13.51 -3.81
N LYS A 13 3.19 -12.84 -3.26
CA LYS A 13 2.08 -12.23 -3.99
C LYS A 13 2.39 -10.74 -4.14
N LEU A 14 2.33 -10.26 -5.37
CA LEU A 14 2.52 -8.84 -5.69
C LEU A 14 1.17 -8.11 -5.64
N PHE A 15 1.13 -7.02 -4.87
CA PHE A 15 0.11 -5.99 -4.94
C PHE A 15 0.76 -4.72 -5.50
N ARG A 16 0.10 -4.08 -6.46
CA ARG A 16 0.68 -2.93 -7.16
C ARG A 16 -0.40 -1.92 -7.52
N ARG A 17 -0.08 -0.64 -7.33
CA ARG A 17 -0.87 0.49 -7.83
C ARG A 17 0.05 1.38 -8.65
N ASP A 18 -0.15 1.38 -9.96
CA ASP A 18 0.60 2.22 -10.88
C ASP A 18 -0.02 3.63 -10.95
N ARG A 19 0.83 4.64 -11.06
CA ARG A 19 0.39 6.01 -11.32
C ARG A 19 -0.20 6.09 -12.74
N LYS A 20 -1.44 6.57 -12.87
CA LYS A 20 -2.10 6.71 -14.17
C LYS A 20 -1.42 7.80 -15.01
N GLY A 21 -1.31 7.56 -16.32
CA GLY A 21 -0.99 8.59 -17.33
C GLY A 21 0.49 9.00 -17.45
N ILE A 22 1.37 8.59 -16.55
CA ILE A 22 2.81 8.89 -16.65
C ILE A 22 3.69 7.68 -16.31
N ARG A 23 4.89 7.65 -16.88
CA ARG A 23 5.90 6.62 -16.62
C ARG A 23 6.69 7.00 -15.37
N GLY A 24 6.79 6.08 -14.41
CA GLY A 24 7.47 6.28 -13.14
C GLY A 24 6.53 6.70 -12.02
N GLY A 25 6.83 6.22 -10.80
CA GLY A 25 5.94 6.32 -9.64
C GLY A 25 5.06 5.08 -9.48
N GLY A 26 4.09 5.17 -8.57
CA GLY A 26 3.31 4.04 -8.11
C GLY A 26 3.99 3.30 -6.96
N VAL A 27 3.22 2.41 -6.33
CA VAL A 27 3.64 1.65 -5.16
C VAL A 27 3.44 0.16 -5.41
N ALA A 28 4.33 -0.65 -4.84
CA ALA A 28 4.29 -2.10 -4.93
C ALA A 28 4.58 -2.72 -3.56
N LEU A 29 3.94 -3.85 -3.27
CA LEU A 29 4.10 -4.60 -2.05
C LEU A 29 4.13 -6.10 -2.39
N TYR A 30 5.20 -6.78 -1.96
CA TYR A 30 5.31 -8.22 -2.02
C TYR A 30 5.00 -8.82 -0.64
N ILE A 31 4.05 -9.74 -0.58
CA ILE A 31 3.70 -10.45 0.66
C ILE A 31 3.87 -11.95 0.44
N LYS A 32 4.54 -12.65 1.37
CA LYS A 32 4.74 -14.10 1.27
C LYS A 32 3.38 -14.81 1.15
N GLN A 33 3.23 -15.71 0.19
CA GLN A 33 1.95 -16.39 -0.12
C GLN A 33 1.37 -17.22 1.03
N THR A 34 2.16 -17.51 2.06
CA THR A 34 1.70 -18.17 3.29
C THR A 34 0.74 -17.32 4.13
N PHE A 35 0.66 -16.01 3.87
CA PHE A 35 -0.32 -15.12 4.48
C PHE A 35 -1.59 -15.05 3.65
N ASP A 36 -2.74 -15.19 4.31
CA ASP A 36 -4.04 -14.92 3.68
C ASP A 36 -4.20 -13.40 3.55
N THR A 37 -4.29 -12.92 2.31
CA THR A 37 -4.23 -11.49 1.99
C THR A 37 -5.29 -11.08 0.96
N VAL A 38 -5.96 -9.97 1.25
CA VAL A 38 -6.97 -9.36 0.40
C VAL A 38 -6.56 -7.92 0.10
N GLY A 39 -6.39 -7.60 -1.18
CA GLY A 39 -6.18 -6.21 -1.61
C GLY A 39 -7.48 -5.43 -1.47
N ILE A 40 -7.39 -4.19 -1.04
CA ILE A 40 -8.54 -3.29 -0.92
C ILE A 40 -8.47 -2.29 -2.06
N GLU A 41 -9.47 -2.33 -2.93
CA GLU A 41 -9.62 -1.36 -4.00
C GLU A 41 -10.13 -0.03 -3.44
N THR A 42 -9.60 1.06 -4.00
CA THR A 42 -9.86 2.43 -3.55
C THR A 42 -9.94 3.32 -4.79
N ASN A 43 -10.94 4.20 -4.79
CA ASN A 43 -11.40 4.91 -5.98
C ASN A 43 -10.75 6.29 -6.12
N GLU A 44 -9.95 6.71 -5.14
CA GLU A 44 -9.30 8.01 -5.07
C GLU A 44 -8.11 8.05 -6.07
N ASP A 45 -8.41 8.44 -7.30
CA ASP A 45 -7.42 8.70 -8.32
C ASP A 45 -6.47 9.83 -7.89
N GLY A 46 -5.16 9.60 -8.07
CA GLY A 46 -4.10 10.55 -7.70
C GLY A 46 -3.34 10.18 -6.43
N VAL A 47 -3.90 9.34 -5.55
CA VAL A 47 -3.18 8.86 -4.36
C VAL A 47 -2.30 7.65 -4.71
N GLU A 48 -1.00 7.78 -4.46
CA GLU A 48 -0.03 6.68 -4.56
C GLU A 48 0.01 5.86 -3.29
N CYS A 49 -1.10 5.17 -3.01
CA CYS A 49 -1.22 4.28 -1.87
C CYS A 49 -1.91 2.96 -2.24
N LEU A 50 -1.44 1.85 -1.68
CA LEU A 50 -2.11 0.55 -1.72
C LEU A 50 -2.44 0.08 -0.31
N TRP A 51 -3.55 -0.65 -0.19
CA TRP A 51 -4.01 -1.23 1.06
C TRP A 51 -4.20 -2.73 0.90
N VAL A 52 -3.63 -3.49 1.85
CA VAL A 52 -3.79 -4.94 1.90
C VAL A 52 -4.17 -5.35 3.30
N ARG A 53 -5.25 -6.12 3.42
CA ARG A 53 -5.65 -6.76 4.67
C ARG A 53 -4.98 -8.13 4.76
N ILE A 54 -4.19 -8.32 5.81
CA ILE A 54 -3.63 -9.61 6.20
C ILE A 54 -4.58 -10.22 7.23
N LYS A 55 -5.17 -11.37 6.91
CA LYS A 55 -6.13 -12.01 7.81
C LYS A 55 -5.43 -12.63 9.01
N GLY A 56 -5.97 -12.37 10.19
CA GLY A 56 -5.52 -13.02 11.41
C GLY A 56 -5.82 -14.52 11.38
N LYS A 57 -5.00 -15.31 12.08
CA LYS A 57 -5.24 -16.75 12.25
C LYS A 57 -5.99 -17.02 13.55
N ALA A 58 -6.88 -18.01 13.51
CA ALA A 58 -7.50 -18.69 14.65
C ALA A 58 -8.30 -17.88 15.69
N ASN A 59 -8.35 -16.54 15.61
CA ASN A 59 -9.11 -15.56 16.42
C ASN A 59 -8.32 -14.25 16.60
N LYS A 60 -7.12 -14.14 16.01
CA LYS A 60 -6.38 -12.87 15.98
C LYS A 60 -7.07 -11.89 15.03
N ALA A 61 -7.02 -10.62 15.39
CA ALA A 61 -7.53 -9.54 14.54
C ALA A 61 -6.71 -9.45 13.25
N ASP A 62 -7.37 -8.96 12.20
CA ASP A 62 -6.72 -8.64 10.93
C ASP A 62 -5.79 -7.44 11.09
N ILE A 63 -4.73 -7.42 10.28
CA ILE A 63 -3.83 -6.27 10.17
C ILE A 63 -4.07 -5.62 8.81
N LEU A 64 -4.29 -4.32 8.83
CA LEU A 64 -4.33 -3.51 7.63
C LEU A 64 -2.94 -2.94 7.36
N LEU A 65 -2.37 -3.29 6.22
CA LEU A 65 -1.08 -2.78 5.77
C LEU A 65 -1.30 -1.76 4.66
N GLY A 66 -0.90 -0.51 4.91
CA GLY A 66 -0.84 0.56 3.95
C GLY A 66 0.59 0.80 3.49
N VAL A 67 0.80 0.91 2.18
CA VAL A 67 2.05 1.42 1.61
C VAL A 67 1.74 2.68 0.82
N CYS A 68 2.40 3.78 1.14
CA CYS A 68 2.20 5.04 0.44
C CYS A 68 3.51 5.67 -0.05
N TYR A 69 3.39 6.49 -1.09
CA TYR A 69 4.41 7.44 -1.51
C TYR A 69 3.75 8.80 -1.69
N ARG A 70 4.23 9.80 -0.95
CA ARG A 70 3.83 11.19 -1.13
C ARG A 70 4.98 11.93 -1.82
N PRO A 71 4.80 12.41 -3.07
CA PRO A 71 5.77 13.28 -3.70
C PRO A 71 6.04 14.55 -2.88
N PRO A 72 7.26 15.11 -2.89
CA PRO A 72 7.62 16.27 -2.05
C PRO A 72 6.81 17.53 -2.34
N ASN A 73 6.24 17.66 -3.55
CA ASN A 73 5.43 18.80 -3.98
C ASN A 73 3.95 18.40 -4.16
N GLN A 74 3.48 17.39 -3.44
CA GLN A 74 2.09 16.96 -3.50
C GLN A 74 1.13 18.07 -3.05
N GLU A 75 0.03 18.27 -3.78
CA GLU A 75 -1.02 19.20 -3.41
C GLU A 75 -1.78 18.72 -2.17
N GLU A 76 -2.16 19.65 -1.29
CA GLU A 76 -2.94 19.37 -0.07
C GLU A 76 -4.24 18.60 -0.36
N LYS A 77 -4.85 18.83 -1.53
CA LYS A 77 -6.04 18.08 -1.96
C LYS A 77 -5.78 16.57 -2.03
N VAL A 78 -4.59 16.16 -2.48
CA VAL A 78 -4.23 14.73 -2.56
C VAL A 78 -3.91 14.19 -1.16
N ASP A 79 -3.33 15.00 -0.28
CA ASP A 79 -3.16 14.66 1.14
C ASP A 79 -4.53 14.40 1.81
N ASN A 80 -5.53 15.25 1.55
CA ASN A 80 -6.89 15.07 2.05
C ASN A 80 -7.57 13.81 1.50
N LEU A 81 -7.35 13.49 0.22
CA LEU A 81 -7.85 12.23 -0.37
C LEU A 81 -7.21 11.01 0.31
N PHE A 82 -5.90 11.07 0.61
CA PHE A 82 -5.23 10.01 1.35
C PHE A 82 -5.80 9.84 2.77
N CYS A 83 -6.05 10.93 3.49
CA CYS A 83 -6.68 10.89 4.81
C CYS A 83 -8.08 10.27 4.75
N GLN A 84 -8.91 10.71 3.80
CA GLN A 84 -10.24 10.15 3.58
C GLN A 84 -10.17 8.65 3.27
N GLN A 85 -9.24 8.25 2.40
CA GLN A 85 -9.01 6.85 2.06
C GLN A 85 -8.61 6.04 3.30
N LEU A 86 -7.67 6.53 4.11
CA LEU A 86 -7.22 5.93 5.36
C LEU A 86 -8.38 5.73 6.34
N GLU A 87 -9.21 6.76 6.54
CA GLU A 87 -10.40 6.67 7.40
C GLU A 87 -11.35 5.57 6.91
N ASN A 88 -11.65 5.54 5.60
CA ASN A 88 -12.56 4.55 5.00
C ASN A 88 -12.08 3.11 5.17
N VAL A 89 -10.76 2.87 5.10
CA VAL A 89 -10.20 1.50 5.17
C VAL A 89 -9.86 1.04 6.58
N SER A 90 -9.60 1.98 7.50
CA SER A 90 -9.14 1.72 8.87
C SER A 90 -10.10 0.82 9.66
N GLY A 91 -11.37 1.23 9.76
CA GLY A 91 -12.36 0.60 10.64
C GLY A 91 -11.81 0.34 12.04
N SER A 92 -12.07 -0.86 12.58
CA SER A 92 -11.51 -1.33 13.86
C SER A 92 -10.21 -2.14 13.72
N SER A 93 -9.55 -2.07 12.57
CA SER A 93 -8.35 -2.90 12.30
C SER A 93 -7.12 -2.30 12.98
N ALA A 94 -6.17 -3.16 13.36
CA ALA A 94 -4.82 -2.68 13.64
C ALA A 94 -4.16 -2.26 12.31
N ILE A 95 -3.54 -1.08 12.27
CA ILE A 95 -2.97 -0.52 11.04
C ILE A 95 -1.46 -0.43 11.16
N VAL A 96 -0.78 -0.86 10.10
CA VAL A 96 0.62 -0.56 9.84
C VAL A 96 0.67 0.26 8.57
N LEU A 97 1.11 1.51 8.68
CA LEU A 97 1.30 2.41 7.54
C LEU A 97 2.80 2.64 7.35
N VAL A 98 3.30 2.34 6.17
CA VAL A 98 4.70 2.53 5.79
C VAL A 98 4.79 3.25 4.46
N GLY A 99 5.90 3.90 4.20
CA GLY A 99 6.04 4.65 2.96
C GLY A 99 7.16 5.67 3.02
N ASP A 100 7.32 6.36 1.90
CA ASP A 100 8.09 7.59 1.85
C ASP A 100 7.09 8.77 1.80
N PHE A 101 7.00 9.47 2.92
CA PHE A 101 6.06 10.56 3.12
C PHE A 101 6.58 11.89 2.57
N ASN A 102 7.89 12.06 2.38
CA ASN A 102 8.52 13.34 2.02
C ASN A 102 7.96 14.57 2.79
N LEU A 103 7.62 14.40 4.06
CA LEU A 103 7.13 15.48 4.92
C LEU A 103 8.35 16.14 5.57
N ARG A 104 8.74 17.30 5.03
CA ARG A 104 9.93 18.05 5.46
C ARG A 104 9.85 18.52 6.92
N ASP A 105 8.64 18.59 7.47
CA ASP A 105 8.35 19.09 8.81
C ASP A 105 8.24 17.98 9.87
N ILE A 106 8.50 16.71 9.51
CA ILE A 106 8.42 15.55 10.42
C ILE A 106 9.82 15.02 10.75
N CYS A 107 10.71 15.93 11.14
CA CYS A 107 11.98 15.62 11.81
C CYS A 107 12.18 16.56 12.99
#